data_AF-A0A2N6K7D5-F1
#
_entry.id   AF-A0A2N6K7D5-F1
#
_cell.length_a   1.000
_cell.length_b   1.000
_cell.length_c   1.000
_cell.angle_alpha   90.00
_cell.angle_beta   90.00
_cell.angle_gamma   90.00
#
_symmetry.space_group_name_H-M   'P 1'
#
loop_
_entity.id
_entity.type
_entity.pdbx_description
1 polymer ?
#
loop_
_entity_poly.entity_id
_entity_poly.type
_entity_poly.pdbx_seq_one_letter_code
_entity_poly.pdbx_strand_id
1 'polypeptide(L)'
;MKFEDLKKRLDRNRPMTTITIRIPEDVVEDLKRVAPLLGFSGYQPLIRAYIGQGLRADLERLDGDTVSALVASLKRRGVSDEVIHEALSEVVQK
;
A
#
# COMPACT_ATOMS: atom_id res chain seq x y z
N MET A 1 -5.60 -5.53 0.68
CA MET A 1 -5.10 -5.01 1.98
C MET A 1 -5.78 -5.71 3.17
N LYS A 2 -5.05 -6.02 4.26
CA LYS A 2 -5.63 -6.64 5.48
C LYS A 2 -6.37 -5.61 6.34
N PHE A 3 -7.39 -6.03 7.08
CA PHE A 3 -8.23 -5.15 7.93
C PHE A 3 -7.43 -4.34 8.97
N GLU A 4 -6.41 -4.97 9.57
CA GLU A 4 -5.53 -4.32 10.55
C GLU A 4 -4.71 -3.16 9.97
N ASP A 5 -4.31 -3.24 8.70
CA ASP A 5 -3.58 -2.16 8.03
C ASP A 5 -4.49 -0.97 7.72
N LEU A 6 -5.76 -1.24 7.40
CA LEU A 6 -6.77 -0.20 7.23
C LEU A 6 -7.02 0.54 8.55
N LYS A 7 -7.15 -0.19 9.66
CA LYS A 7 -7.37 0.38 10.99
C LYS A 7 -6.23 1.32 11.40
N LYS A 8 -4.97 0.90 11.22
CA LYS A 8 -3.79 1.77 11.46
C LYS A 8 -3.79 3.02 10.59
N ARG A 9 -4.29 2.93 9.36
CA ARG A 9 -4.30 4.05 8.40
C ARG A 9 -5.41 5.06 8.67
N LEU A 10 -6.53 4.62 9.25
CA LEU A 10 -7.66 5.47 9.65
C LEU A 10 -7.41 6.21 10.97
N ASP A 11 -6.40 5.81 11.75
CA ASP A 11 -6.01 6.52 12.96
C ASP A 11 -5.54 7.95 12.62
N ARG A 12 -6.24 8.93 13.19
CA ARG A 12 -5.94 10.36 13.03
C ARG A 12 -4.68 10.78 13.77
N ASN A 13 -4.28 10.04 14.81
CA ASN A 13 -3.12 10.33 15.65
C ASN A 13 -1.91 9.46 15.30
N ARG A 14 -1.93 8.81 14.12
CA ARG A 14 -0.80 7.99 13.66
C ARG A 14 0.49 8.83 13.62
N PRO A 15 1.63 8.26 14.03
CA PRO A 15 2.90 8.99 14.07
C PRO A 15 3.29 9.49 12.67
N MET A 16 3.82 10.70 12.61
CA MET A 16 4.32 11.32 11.38
C MET A 16 5.83 11.53 11.47
N THR A 17 6.52 11.31 10.36
CA THR A 17 7.96 11.57 10.22
C THR A 17 8.17 12.65 9.17
N THR A 18 8.97 13.67 9.52
CA THR A 18 9.37 14.72 8.57
C THR A 18 10.43 14.17 7.63
N ILE A 19 10.23 14.36 6.33
CA ILE A 19 11.19 14.01 5.29
C ILE A 19 11.50 15.24 4.45
N THR A 20 12.74 15.36 3.98
CA THR A 20 13.17 16.42 3.05
C THR A 20 13.38 15.80 1.68
N ILE A 21 12.66 16.31 0.66
CA ILE A 21 12.74 15.83 -0.72
C ILE A 21 12.94 17.04 -1.63
N ARG A 22 13.82 16.91 -2.64
CA ARG A 22 13.91 17.89 -3.73
C ARG A 22 12.91 17.52 -4.82
N ILE A 23 12.09 18.48 -5.23
CA ILE A 23 11.09 18.33 -6.29
C ILE A 23 11.36 19.44 -7.32
N PRO A 24 11.25 19.17 -8.63
CA PRO A 24 11.34 20.20 -9.66
C PRO A 24 10.34 21.33 -9.41
N GLU A 25 10.74 22.57 -9.73
CA GLU A 25 9.93 23.76 -9.46
C GLU A 25 8.61 23.76 -10.22
N ASP A 26 8.64 23.37 -11.50
CA ASP A 26 7.45 23.21 -12.35
C ASP A 26 6.45 22.23 -11.75
N VAL A 27 6.92 21.12 -11.19
CA VAL A 27 6.08 20.14 -10.51
C VAL A 27 5.44 20.73 -9.25
N VAL A 28 6.16 21.56 -8.49
CA VAL A 28 5.60 22.25 -7.31
C VAL A 28 4.49 23.22 -7.71
N GLU A 29 4.68 23.96 -8.81
CA GLU A 29 3.67 24.88 -9.33
C GLU A 29 2.42 24.14 -9.82
N ASP A 30 2.59 23.01 -10.53
CA ASP A 30 1.47 22.17 -10.93
C ASP A 30 0.72 21.60 -9.72
N LEU A 31 1.43 21.16 -8.68
CA LEU A 31 0.81 20.67 -7.45
C LEU A 31 0.01 21.77 -6.74
N LYS A 32 0.52 23.01 -6.70
CA LYS A 32 -0.21 24.17 -6.16
C LYS A 32 -1.48 24.45 -6.94
N ARG A 33 -1.42 24.35 -8.28
CA ARG A 33 -2.57 24.56 -9.16
C ARG A 33 -3.63 23.48 -9.01
N VAL A 34 -3.22 22.21 -8.94
CA VAL A 34 -4.12 21.05 -8.92
C VAL A 34 -4.75 20.83 -7.54
N ALA A 35 -4.04 21.09 -6.45
CA ALA A 35 -4.54 20.88 -5.09
C ALA A 35 -5.95 21.45 -4.82
N PRO A 36 -6.25 22.73 -5.07
CA PRO A 36 -7.58 23.28 -4.82
C PRO A 36 -8.64 22.70 -5.76
N LEU A 37 -8.28 22.39 -7.01
CA LEU A 37 -9.20 21.79 -7.98
C LEU A 37 -9.66 20.38 -7.56
N LEU A 38 -8.82 19.68 -6.81
CA LEU A 38 -9.13 18.36 -6.24
C LEU A 38 -9.62 18.43 -4.78
N GLY A 39 -9.91 19.62 -4.25
CA GLY A 39 -10.45 19.81 -2.90
C GLY A 39 -9.44 19.67 -1.76
N PHE A 40 -8.14 19.72 -2.05
CA PHE A 40 -7.10 19.73 -1.02
C PHE A 40 -6.80 21.14 -0.54
N SER A 41 -6.49 21.29 0.76
CA SER A 41 -6.10 22.57 1.36
C SER A 41 -4.72 23.10 0.91
N GLY A 42 -3.96 22.31 0.14
CA GLY A 42 -2.67 22.69 -0.41
C GLY A 42 -1.92 21.52 -1.04
N TYR A 43 -0.74 21.80 -1.59
CA TYR A 43 0.06 20.78 -2.30
C TYR A 43 0.59 19.68 -1.38
N GLN A 44 0.91 19.98 -0.10
CA GLN A 44 1.42 18.96 0.82
C GLN A 44 0.42 17.83 1.12
N PRO A 45 -0.86 18.11 1.45
CA PRO A 45 -1.92 17.09 1.48
C PRO A 45 -2.07 16.29 0.20
N LEU A 46 -2.00 16.95 -0.97
CA LEU A 46 -2.13 16.30 -2.27
C LEU A 46 -0.96 15.32 -2.52
N ILE A 47 0.28 15.74 -2.27
CA ILE A 47 1.47 14.88 -2.38
C ILE A 47 1.30 13.61 -1.55
N ARG A 48 0.87 13.75 -0.28
CA ARG A 48 0.64 12.58 0.59
C ARG A 48 -0.43 11.64 0.04
N ALA A 49 -1.49 12.19 -0.57
CA ALA A 49 -2.55 11.41 -1.18
C ALA A 49 -2.04 10.62 -2.39
N TYR A 50 -1.32 11.26 -3.31
CA TYR A 50 -0.73 10.61 -4.48
C TYR A 50 0.26 9.51 -4.11
N ILE A 51 1.20 9.80 -3.20
CA ILE A 51 2.15 8.79 -2.70
C ILE A 51 1.40 7.62 -2.07
N GLY A 52 0.42 7.91 -1.21
CA GLY A 52 -0.37 6.86 -0.54
C GLY A 52 -1.22 6.02 -1.49
N GLN A 53 -1.72 6.60 -2.58
CA GLN A 53 -2.45 5.86 -3.62
C GLN A 53 -1.52 4.93 -4.40
N GLY A 54 -0.39 5.45 -4.91
CA GLY A 54 0.57 4.65 -5.67
C GLY A 54 1.14 3.49 -4.85
N LEU A 55 1.60 3.79 -3.62
CA LEU A 55 2.13 2.76 -2.73
C LEU A 55 1.10 1.68 -2.37
N ARG A 56 -0.19 2.02 -2.26
CA ARG A 56 -1.21 1.00 -2.00
C ARG A 56 -1.35 0.02 -3.15
N ALA A 57 -1.42 0.52 -4.38
CA ALA A 57 -1.52 -0.32 -5.56
C ALA A 57 -0.30 -1.26 -5.67
N ASP A 58 0.90 -0.73 -5.46
CA ASP A 58 2.12 -1.53 -5.52
C ASP A 58 2.23 -2.56 -4.38
N LEU A 59 1.90 -2.18 -3.14
CA LEU A 59 1.92 -3.11 -2.02
C LEU A 59 0.92 -4.26 -2.23
N GLU A 60 -0.28 -3.97 -2.73
CA GLU A 60 -1.27 -5.02 -3.02
C GLU A 60 -0.80 -5.97 -4.13
N ARG A 61 -0.18 -5.43 -5.18
CA ARG A 61 0.40 -6.22 -6.26
C ARG A 61 1.53 -7.13 -5.75
N LEU A 62 2.48 -6.57 -5.00
CA LEU A 62 3.66 -7.30 -4.52
C LEU A 62 3.34 -8.33 -3.42
N ASP A 63 2.37 -8.03 -2.54
CA ASP A 63 1.89 -9.00 -1.54
C ASP A 63 1.20 -10.20 -2.23
N GLY A 64 0.39 -9.95 -3.26
CA GLY A 64 -0.24 -11.00 -4.06
C GLY A 64 0.79 -11.87 -4.80
N ASP A 65 1.81 -11.24 -5.38
CA ASP A 65 2.89 -11.93 -6.10
C ASP A 65 3.72 -12.83 -5.17
N THR A 66 4.00 -12.39 -3.93
CA THR A 66 4.81 -13.16 -2.98
C THR A 66 4.10 -14.41 -2.47
N VAL A 67 2.81 -14.31 -2.11
CA VAL A 67 2.02 -15.47 -1.67
C VAL A 67 1.83 -16.45 -2.83
N SER A 68 1.55 -15.96 -4.03
CA SER A 68 1.45 -16.77 -5.24
C SER A 68 2.76 -17.51 -5.56
N ALA A 69 3.90 -16.81 -5.47
CA ALA A 69 5.22 -17.41 -5.68
C ALA A 69 5.56 -18.49 -4.63
N LEU A 70 5.18 -18.27 -3.36
CA LEU A 70 5.34 -19.25 -2.28
C LEU A 70 4.49 -20.49 -2.54
N VAL A 71 3.20 -20.32 -2.88
CA VAL A 71 2.30 -21.42 -3.23
C VAL A 71 2.85 -22.23 -4.41
N ALA A 72 3.30 -21.56 -5.47
CA ALA A 72 3.90 -22.23 -6.63
C ALA A 72 5.20 -23.00 -6.26
N SER A 73 6.01 -22.45 -5.35
CA SER A 73 7.22 -23.11 -4.85
C SER A 73 6.90 -24.37 -4.04
N LEU A 74 5.86 -24.34 -3.19
CA LEU A 74 5.42 -25.48 -2.39
C LEU A 74 4.83 -26.59 -3.27
N LYS A 75 3.99 -26.24 -4.26
CA LYS A 75 3.48 -27.21 -5.24
C LYS A 75 4.60 -27.92 -5.99
N ARG A 76 5.62 -27.18 -6.45
CA ARG A 76 6.81 -27.77 -7.11
C ARG A 76 7.60 -28.70 -6.20
N ARG A 77 7.50 -28.55 -4.88
CA ARG A 77 8.12 -29.43 -3.88
C ARG A 77 7.23 -30.60 -3.45
N GLY A 78 6.07 -30.78 -4.09
CA GLY A 78 5.16 -31.90 -3.85
C GLY A 78 4.20 -31.70 -2.69
N VAL A 79 4.06 -30.47 -2.17
CA VAL A 79 3.03 -30.17 -1.16
C VAL A 79 1.66 -30.20 -1.84
N SER A 80 0.71 -30.95 -1.28
CA SER A 80 -0.63 -31.08 -1.85
C SER A 80 -1.44 -29.78 -1.71
N ASP A 81 -2.35 -29.57 -2.65
CA ASP A 81 -3.22 -28.39 -2.67
C ASP A 81 -4.09 -28.29 -1.41
N GLU A 82 -4.50 -29.44 -0.85
CA GLU A 82 -5.27 -29.54 0.40
C GLU A 82 -4.49 -28.94 1.58
N VAL A 83 -3.22 -29.34 1.76
CA VAL A 83 -2.36 -28.84 2.85
C VAL A 83 -2.06 -27.35 2.68
N ILE A 84 -1.85 -26.89 1.44
CA ILE A 84 -1.64 -25.47 1.15
C ILE A 84 -2.91 -24.67 1.50
N HIS A 85 -4.09 -25.17 1.15
CA HIS A 85 -5.35 -24.49 1.39
C HIS A 85 -5.71 -24.43 2.88
N GLU A 86 -5.46 -25.52 3.61
CA GLU A 86 -5.60 -25.59 5.06
C GLU A 86 -4.68 -24.56 5.74
N ALA A 87 -3.39 -24.57 5.41
CA ALA A 87 -2.41 -23.62 5.96
C ALA A 87 -2.75 -22.15 5.64
N LEU A 88 -3.23 -21.85 4.43
CA LEU A 88 -3.68 -20.49 4.08
C LEU A 88 -4.92 -20.09 4.89
N SER A 89 -5.84 -21.01 5.13
CA SER A 89 -7.06 -20.76 5.90
C SER A 89 -6.76 -20.47 7.37
N GLU A 90 -5.80 -21.20 7.96
CA GLU A 90 -5.33 -20.96 9.33
C GLU A 90 -4.71 -19.57 9.52
N VAL A 91 -3.97 -19.08 8.52
CA VAL A 91 -3.32 -17.76 8.57
C VAL A 91 -4.32 -16.61 8.40
N VAL A 92 -5.43 -16.84 7.69
CA VAL A 92 -6.49 -15.83 7.47
C VAL A 92 -7.47 -15.73 8.66
N GLN A 93 -7.62 -16.80 9.43
CA GLN A 93 -8.51 -16.83 10.61
C GLN A 93 -7.85 -16.32 11.92
N LYS A 94 -6.60 -15.87 11.88
CA LYS A 94 -5.85 -15.28 13.01
C LYS A 94 -5.76 -13.76 12.90
#